data_AF-A0A1Z4IDV3-F1
#
_entry.id   AF-A0A1Z4IDV3-F1
#
_cell.length_a   1.000
_cell.length_b   1.000
_cell.length_c   1.000
_cell.angle_alpha   90.00
_cell.angle_beta   90.00
_cell.angle_gamma   90.00
#
_symmetry.space_group_name_H-M   'P 1'
#
loop_
_entity.id
_entity.type
_entity.pdbx_description
1 polymer ?
#
loop_
_entity_poly.entity_id
_entity_poly.type
_entity_poly.pdbx_seq_one_letter_code
_entity_poly.pdbx_strand_id
1 'polypeptide(L)'
;MVYGQRKDYLGHGWAFPLQLSLQGGIKTSNEDQKVRESIWIILRTGVGERVYRPNFGSRLSELAFAPLNTDTLLRIRIYVLEALEVWEPRIIVDEVLTEPDPVRGRVNIIINYRLKDFADIYNFVYPFYLLAAGEEL
;
A
#
# COMPACT_ATOMS: atom_id res chain seq x y z
N MET A 1 7.24 -32.78 6.25
CA MET A 1 7.59 -31.90 5.12
C MET A 1 6.29 -31.43 4.47
N VAL A 2 5.87 -30.19 4.74
CA VAL A 2 4.73 -29.59 4.04
C VAL A 2 5.30 -28.95 2.79
N TYR A 3 4.99 -29.50 1.62
CA TYR A 3 5.31 -28.86 0.34
C TYR A 3 4.63 -27.48 0.34
N GLY A 4 5.43 -26.41 0.36
CA GLY A 4 4.95 -25.06 0.14
C GLY A 4 4.26 -25.04 -1.23
N GLN A 5 2.93 -24.93 -1.21
CA GLN A 5 2.14 -24.78 -2.43
C GLN A 5 2.61 -23.49 -3.10
N ARG A 6 3.22 -23.65 -4.28
CA ARG A 6 3.77 -22.53 -5.05
C ARG A 6 2.62 -21.60 -5.45
N LYS A 7 2.70 -20.32 -5.11
CA LYS A 7 1.61 -19.35 -5.27
C LYS A 7 1.61 -18.75 -6.68
N ASP A 8 1.68 -19.61 -7.70
CA ASP A 8 1.95 -19.23 -9.09
C ASP A 8 0.90 -18.23 -9.65
N TYR A 9 -0.33 -18.25 -9.13
CA TYR A 9 -1.43 -17.36 -9.53
C TYR A 9 -1.27 -15.90 -9.04
N LEU A 10 -0.43 -15.65 -8.04
CA LEU A 10 -0.17 -14.28 -7.56
C LEU A 10 0.68 -13.47 -8.56
N GLY A 11 1.24 -14.15 -9.57
CA GLY A 11 1.99 -13.56 -10.66
C GLY A 11 3.50 -13.49 -10.38
N HIS A 12 4.24 -13.32 -11.46
CA HIS A 12 5.67 -13.04 -11.48
C HIS A 12 5.90 -11.85 -12.41
N GLY A 13 6.79 -10.95 -12.04
CA GLY A 13 7.09 -9.78 -12.87
C GLY A 13 8.22 -8.95 -12.31
N TRP A 14 8.39 -7.75 -12.86
CA TRP A 14 9.40 -6.81 -12.37
C TRP A 14 9.12 -6.42 -10.92
N ALA A 15 10.20 -6.35 -10.14
CA ALA A 15 10.16 -5.88 -8.77
C ALA A 15 9.89 -4.37 -8.71
N PHE A 16 9.22 -3.97 -7.63
CA PHE A 16 9.02 -2.58 -7.29
C PHE A 16 9.58 -2.29 -5.88
N PRO A 17 10.36 -1.22 -5.68
CA PRO A 17 10.88 -0.31 -6.70
C PRO A 17 11.77 -1.04 -7.72
N LEU A 18 11.89 -0.49 -8.94
CA LEU A 18 12.72 -1.08 -9.99
C LEU A 18 14.17 -1.16 -9.53
N GLN A 19 14.74 -2.36 -9.61
CA GLN A 19 16.09 -2.68 -9.18
C GLN A 19 16.77 -3.57 -10.21
N LEU A 20 18.10 -3.46 -10.30
CA LEU A 20 18.91 -4.39 -11.07
C LEU A 20 19.23 -5.62 -10.22
N SER A 21 19.29 -6.79 -10.85
CA SER A 21 19.78 -8.01 -10.24
C SER A 21 21.31 -8.02 -10.22
N LEU A 22 21.90 -8.80 -9.31
CA LEU A 22 23.35 -8.98 -9.23
C LEU A 22 23.94 -9.61 -10.51
N GLN A 23 23.11 -10.27 -11.32
CA GLN A 23 23.52 -10.83 -12.62
C GLN A 23 23.35 -9.86 -13.80
N GLY A 24 22.97 -8.60 -13.56
CA GLY A 24 22.87 -7.56 -14.61
C GLY A 24 21.53 -7.52 -15.35
N GLY A 25 20.46 -8.10 -14.80
CA GLY A 25 19.09 -8.02 -15.33
C GLY A 25 18.16 -7.15 -14.49
N ILE A 26 16.87 -7.09 -14.83
CA ILE A 26 15.85 -6.48 -13.95
C ILE A 26 15.51 -7.50 -12.86
N LYS A 27 15.52 -7.06 -11.60
CA LYS A 27 15.08 -7.90 -10.48
C LYS A 27 13.60 -8.21 -10.64
N THR A 28 13.24 -9.48 -10.52
CA THR A 28 11.85 -9.92 -10.47
C THR A 28 11.43 -10.17 -9.03
N SER A 29 10.13 -10.02 -8.79
CA SER A 29 9.49 -10.40 -7.54
C SER A 29 8.32 -11.32 -7.83
N ASN A 30 8.04 -12.18 -6.86
CA ASN A 30 7.15 -13.31 -7.02
C ASN A 30 6.13 -13.31 -5.89
N GLU A 31 4.98 -13.92 -6.14
CA GLU A 31 4.04 -14.35 -5.11
C GLU A 31 3.56 -13.24 -4.16
N ASP A 32 3.76 -13.42 -2.85
CA ASP A 32 3.35 -12.50 -1.79
C ASP A 32 4.07 -11.15 -1.88
N GLN A 33 5.32 -11.12 -2.34
CA GLN A 33 6.06 -9.88 -2.56
C GLN A 33 5.38 -9.02 -3.64
N LYS A 34 4.82 -9.62 -4.70
CA LYS A 34 4.08 -8.86 -5.73
C LYS A 34 2.83 -8.20 -5.17
N VAL A 35 2.17 -8.82 -4.20
CA VAL A 35 0.99 -8.24 -3.54
C VAL A 35 1.42 -7.03 -2.70
N ARG A 36 2.50 -7.15 -1.90
CA ARG A 36 3.04 -6.01 -1.12
C ARG A 36 3.42 -4.82 -2.00
N GLU A 37 4.07 -5.09 -3.12
CA GLU A 37 4.45 -4.07 -4.10
C GLU A 37 3.22 -3.41 -4.74
N SER A 38 2.20 -4.20 -5.06
CA SER A 38 0.96 -3.70 -5.62
C SER A 38 0.23 -2.78 -4.63
N ILE A 39 0.10 -3.19 -3.36
CA ILE A 39 -0.44 -2.36 -2.27
C ILE A 39 0.33 -1.03 -2.21
N TRP A 40 1.66 -1.08 -2.21
CA TRP A 40 2.50 0.13 -2.19
C TRP A 40 2.19 1.06 -3.38
N ILE A 41 2.09 0.50 -4.59
CA ILE A 41 1.80 1.26 -5.81
C ILE A 41 0.40 1.89 -5.77
N ILE A 42 -0.61 1.13 -5.35
CA ILE A 42 -1.99 1.61 -5.23
C ILE A 42 -2.06 2.80 -4.27
N LEU A 43 -1.52 2.64 -3.06
CA LEU A 43 -1.60 3.67 -2.02
C LEU A 43 -0.78 4.92 -2.36
N ARG A 44 0.38 4.75 -3.02
CA ARG A 44 1.24 5.87 -3.42
C ARG A 44 0.70 6.66 -4.62
N THR A 45 -0.14 6.05 -5.46
CA THR A 45 -0.65 6.71 -6.66
C THR A 45 -1.92 7.47 -6.30
N GLY A 46 -1.94 8.78 -6.51
CA GLY A 46 -3.14 9.60 -6.37
C GLY A 46 -4.14 9.34 -7.50
N VAL A 47 -5.44 9.40 -7.17
CA VAL A 47 -6.50 9.36 -8.21
C VAL A 47 -6.26 10.50 -9.20
N GLY A 48 -6.28 10.18 -10.50
CA GLY A 48 -6.01 11.09 -11.60
C GLY A 48 -4.56 11.12 -12.10
N GLU A 49 -3.59 10.56 -11.36
CA GLU A 49 -2.17 10.61 -11.74
C GLU A 49 -1.84 9.75 -12.97
N ARG A 50 -2.59 8.65 -13.20
CA ARG A 50 -2.36 7.78 -14.35
C ARG A 50 -3.18 8.22 -15.55
N VAL A 51 -2.49 8.77 -16.57
CA VAL A 51 -3.07 9.30 -17.82
C VAL A 51 -4.14 8.39 -18.44
N TYR A 52 -3.84 7.10 -18.64
CA TYR A 52 -4.77 6.16 -19.26
C TYR A 52 -5.66 5.39 -18.27
N ARG A 53 -5.54 5.67 -16.97
CA ARG A 53 -6.31 5.04 -15.89
C ARG A 53 -6.57 6.05 -14.75
N PRO A 54 -7.35 7.11 -15.01
CA PRO A 54 -7.54 8.19 -14.04
C PRO A 54 -8.17 7.71 -12.72
N ASN A 55 -8.95 6.64 -12.75
CA ASN A 55 -9.59 6.10 -11.54
C ASN A 55 -8.64 5.27 -10.66
N PHE A 56 -7.45 4.91 -11.15
CA PHE A 56 -6.50 4.07 -10.41
C PHE A 56 -5.81 4.85 -9.31
N GLY A 57 -5.71 4.25 -8.12
CA GLY A 57 -4.93 4.77 -7.01
C GLY A 57 -5.72 4.83 -5.72
N SER A 58 -5.28 5.71 -4.81
CA SER A 58 -5.97 6.02 -3.57
C SER A 58 -6.20 7.53 -3.44
N ARG A 59 -7.16 7.88 -2.59
CA ARG A 59 -7.48 9.27 -2.24
C ARG A 59 -6.62 9.82 -1.12
N LEU A 60 -5.57 9.10 -0.71
CA LEU A 60 -4.68 9.53 0.38
C LEU A 60 -4.02 10.88 0.07
N SER A 61 -3.69 11.16 -1.18
CA SER A 61 -3.10 12.45 -1.59
C SER A 61 -3.98 13.65 -1.26
N GLU A 62 -5.31 13.48 -1.19
CA GLU A 62 -6.26 14.54 -0.78
C GLU A 62 -6.05 14.97 0.69
N LEU A 63 -5.48 14.08 1.51
CA LEU A 63 -5.25 14.30 2.94
C LEU A 63 -3.84 14.79 3.25
N ALA A 64 -2.98 15.00 2.25
CA ALA A 64 -1.57 15.37 2.47
C ALA A 64 -1.39 16.65 3.30
N PHE A 65 -2.36 17.57 3.25
CA PHE A 65 -2.37 18.82 4.02
C PHE A 65 -3.44 18.86 5.12
N ALA A 66 -4.09 17.72 5.39
CA ALA A 66 -5.12 17.63 6.41
C ALA A 66 -4.50 17.71 7.82
N PRO A 67 -5.18 18.31 8.81
CA PRO A 67 -4.69 18.35 10.18
C PRO A 67 -4.59 16.93 10.77
N LEU A 68 -3.58 16.69 11.60
CA LEU A 68 -3.43 15.42 12.31
C LEU A 68 -4.45 15.33 13.46
N ASN A 69 -5.66 14.87 13.16
CA ASN A 69 -6.74 14.68 14.12
C ASN A 69 -7.51 13.38 13.84
N THR A 70 -8.44 13.02 14.72
CA THR A 70 -9.20 11.77 14.62
C THR A 70 -10.02 11.64 13.33
N ASP A 71 -10.56 12.73 12.79
CA ASP A 71 -11.30 12.73 11.53
C ASP A 71 -10.39 12.36 10.35
N THR A 72 -9.21 12.98 10.26
CA THR A 72 -8.20 12.65 9.24
C THR A 72 -7.75 11.20 9.37
N LEU A 73 -7.50 10.70 10.58
CA LEU A 73 -7.13 9.30 10.80
C LEU A 73 -8.24 8.34 10.34
N LEU A 74 -9.51 8.65 10.60
CA LEU A 74 -10.62 7.85 10.12
C LEU A 74 -10.74 7.85 8.60
N ARG A 75 -10.58 9.02 7.96
CA ARG A 75 -10.58 9.14 6.49
C ARG A 75 -9.45 8.35 5.85
N ILE A 76 -8.26 8.37 6.43
CA ILE A 76 -7.12 7.56 5.97
C ILE A 76 -7.52 6.08 5.93
N ARG A 77 -8.14 5.55 7.00
CA ARG A 77 -8.57 4.14 7.08
C ARG A 77 -9.58 3.81 5.98
N ILE A 78 -10.58 4.67 5.79
CA ILE A 78 -11.61 4.49 4.76
C ILE A 78 -10.99 4.49 3.37
N TYR A 79 -10.15 5.48 3.05
CA TYR A 79 -9.55 5.60 1.72
C TYR A 79 -8.60 4.45 1.38
N VAL A 80 -7.88 3.93 2.38
CA VAL A 80 -7.05 2.72 2.21
C VAL A 80 -7.92 1.50 1.93
N LEU A 81 -8.99 1.31 2.71
CA LEU A 81 -9.89 0.17 2.52
C LEU A 81 -10.54 0.21 1.14
N GLU A 82 -11.11 1.34 0.74
CA GLU A 82 -11.74 1.55 -0.58
C GLU A 82 -10.75 1.27 -1.72
N ALA A 83 -9.53 1.82 -1.65
CA ALA A 83 -8.54 1.65 -2.69
C ALA A 83 -8.10 0.18 -2.83
N LEU A 84 -7.91 -0.53 -1.71
CA LEU A 84 -7.48 -1.93 -1.73
C LEU A 84 -8.59 -2.88 -2.14
N GLU A 85 -9.84 -2.62 -1.73
CA GLU A 85 -11.00 -3.40 -2.16
C GLU A 85 -11.20 -3.33 -3.68
N VAL A 86 -11.01 -2.16 -4.27
CA VAL A 86 -11.16 -1.94 -5.71
C VAL A 86 -9.97 -2.47 -6.51
N TRP A 87 -8.73 -2.20 -6.07
CA TRP A 87 -7.54 -2.38 -6.91
C TRP A 87 -6.69 -3.60 -6.57
N GLU A 88 -6.89 -4.25 -5.43
CA GLU A 88 -6.13 -5.44 -5.01
C GLU A 88 -7.04 -6.64 -4.72
N PRO A 89 -7.61 -7.28 -5.75
CA PRO A 89 -8.58 -8.36 -5.56
C PRO A 89 -7.97 -9.66 -5.01
N ARG A 90 -6.65 -9.77 -4.86
CA ARG A 90 -5.98 -10.98 -4.35
C ARG A 90 -5.98 -11.06 -2.82
N ILE A 91 -6.30 -9.97 -2.14
CA ILE A 91 -6.30 -9.90 -0.66
C ILE A 91 -7.70 -9.81 -0.08
N ILE A 92 -7.80 -10.14 1.21
CA ILE A 92 -8.90 -9.82 2.11
C ILE A 92 -8.29 -8.95 3.20
N VAL A 93 -8.74 -7.70 3.31
CA VAL A 93 -8.27 -6.80 4.36
C VAL A 93 -9.01 -7.15 5.65
N ASP A 94 -8.28 -7.59 6.67
CA ASP A 94 -8.85 -7.91 7.97
C ASP A 94 -8.95 -6.66 8.84
N GLU A 95 -7.93 -5.78 8.79
CA GLU A 95 -7.90 -4.57 9.59
C GLU A 95 -6.99 -3.49 8.98
N VAL A 96 -7.42 -2.23 9.07
CA VAL A 96 -6.58 -1.06 8.82
C VAL A 96 -6.51 -0.23 10.09
N LEU A 97 -5.31 -0.02 10.61
CA LEU A 97 -5.03 0.82 11.77
C LEU A 97 -4.20 2.04 11.37
N THR A 98 -4.32 3.11 12.15
CA THR A 98 -3.54 4.34 11.97
C THR A 98 -2.83 4.68 13.26
N GLU A 99 -1.50 4.69 13.22
CA GLU A 99 -0.64 5.10 14.33
C GLU A 99 -0.02 6.46 14.00
N PRO A 100 -0.57 7.57 14.53
CA PRO A 100 -0.02 8.90 14.31
C PRO A 100 1.33 9.06 15.03
N ASP A 101 2.27 9.71 14.35
CA ASP A 101 3.58 10.11 14.86
C ASP A 101 3.70 11.64 14.69
N PRO A 102 3.20 12.43 15.68
CA PRO A 102 3.16 13.88 15.59
C PRO A 102 4.55 14.51 15.49
N VAL A 103 5.56 13.87 16.08
CA VAL A 103 6.95 14.36 16.09
C VAL A 103 7.54 14.34 14.68
N ARG A 104 7.19 13.32 13.88
CA ARG A 104 7.68 13.17 12.50
C ARG A 104 6.69 13.64 11.44
N GLY A 105 5.56 14.23 11.82
CA GLY A 105 4.53 14.69 10.88
C GLY A 105 4.00 13.58 9.97
N ARG A 106 3.83 12.36 10.50
CA ARG A 106 3.39 11.21 9.68
C ARG A 106 2.41 10.31 10.42
N VAL A 107 1.75 9.44 9.68
CA VAL A 107 0.88 8.38 10.17
C VAL A 107 1.39 7.06 9.61
N ASN A 108 1.69 6.10 10.47
CA ASN A 108 1.93 4.73 10.03
C ASN A 108 0.56 4.06 9.84
N ILE A 109 0.25 3.70 8.60
CA ILE A 109 -0.95 2.95 8.25
C ILE A 109 -0.58 1.48 8.30
N ILE A 110 -1.18 0.74 9.22
CA ILE A 110 -0.94 -0.69 9.39
C ILE A 110 -2.09 -1.44 8.75
N ILE A 111 -1.77 -2.34 7.83
CA ILE A 111 -2.72 -3.10 7.04
C ILE A 111 -2.50 -4.58 7.34
N ASN A 112 -3.44 -5.17 8.06
CA ASN A 112 -3.51 -6.61 8.30
C ASN A 112 -4.41 -7.23 7.23
N TYR A 113 -3.88 -8.20 6.49
CA TYR A 113 -4.61 -8.83 5.39
C TYR A 113 -4.23 -10.28 5.24
N ARG A 114 -5.11 -11.04 4.58
CA ARG A 114 -4.86 -12.40 4.12
C ARG A 114 -4.91 -12.47 2.61
N LEU A 115 -4.20 -13.43 2.03
CA LEU A 115 -4.37 -13.77 0.62
C LEU A 115 -5.63 -14.65 0.49
N LYS A 116 -6.44 -14.47 -0.55
CA LYS A 116 -7.74 -15.18 -0.66
C LYS A 116 -7.65 -16.70 -0.56
N ASP A 117 -6.54 -17.30 -0.99
CA ASP A 117 -6.36 -18.76 -0.98
C ASP A 117 -5.46 -19.27 0.16
N PHE A 118 -4.98 -18.39 1.05
CA PHE A 118 -4.10 -18.76 2.16
C PHE A 118 -4.57 -18.17 3.48
N ALA A 119 -4.53 -18.97 4.55
CA ALA A 119 -4.94 -18.53 5.88
C ALA A 119 -3.91 -17.62 6.59
N ASP A 120 -2.69 -17.54 6.07
CA ASP A 120 -1.61 -16.76 6.67
C ASP A 120 -1.96 -15.27 6.72
N ILE A 121 -1.83 -14.69 7.91
CA ILE A 121 -2.01 -13.25 8.13
C ILE A 121 -0.71 -12.54 7.80
N TYR A 122 -0.82 -11.54 6.93
CA TYR A 122 0.26 -10.65 6.53
C TYR A 122 0.05 -9.27 7.13
N ASN A 123 1.18 -8.63 7.44
CA ASN A 123 1.22 -7.25 7.91
C ASN A 123 1.99 -6.39 6.91
N PHE A 124 1.45 -5.22 6.58
CA PHE A 124 2.09 -4.21 5.76
C PHE A 124 1.95 -2.83 6.40
N VAL A 125 3.08 -2.14 6.54
CA VAL A 125 3.14 -0.79 7.13
C VAL A 125 3.45 0.21 6.04
N TYR A 126 2.51 1.14 5.82
CA TYR A 126 2.65 2.23 4.87
C TYR A 126 2.84 3.56 5.60
N PRO A 127 3.99 4.24 5.45
CA PRO A 127 4.19 5.56 6.04
C PRO A 127 3.51 6.64 5.18
N PHE A 128 2.54 7.35 5.75
CA PHE A 128 1.88 8.49 5.11
C PHE A 128 2.30 9.79 5.77
N TYR A 129 2.90 10.70 5.02
CA TYR A 129 3.40 11.97 5.54
C TYR A 129 2.36 13.06 5.36
N LEU A 130 2.14 13.83 6.43
CA LEU A 130 1.29 15.01 6.43
C LEU A 130 2.20 16.24 6.38
N LEU A 131 1.99 17.08 5.38
CA LEU A 131 2.64 18.38 5.29
C LEU A 131 1.95 19.31 6.30
N ALA A 132 2.69 19.73 7.32
CA ALA A 132 2.20 20.76 8.23
C ALA A 132 2.03 22.08 7.46
N ALA A 133 0.89 22.75 7.63
CA ALA A 133 0.60 24.03 6.99
C ALA A 133 1.39 25.22 7.58
N GLY A 134 2.65 25.02 7.99
CA GLY A 134 3.39 25.97 8.82
C GLY A 134 4.91 25.92 8.70
N GLU A 135 5.45 25.58 7.54
CA GLU A 135 6.82 25.98 7.16
C GLU A 135 6.72 26.89 5.93
N GLU A 136 6.40 28.16 6.17
CA GLU A 136 6.83 29.22 5.26
C GLU A 136 8.36 29.19 5.25
N LEU A 137 8.95 29.02 4.06
CA LEU A 137 10.37 29.19 3.80
C LEU A 137 10.79 30.66 3.97
#